data_AF-A0A8H4XH19-F1
#
_entry.id   AF-A0A8H4XH19-F1
#
_cell.length_a   1.000
_cell.length_b   1.000
_cell.length_c   1.000
_cell.angle_alpha   90.00
_cell.angle_beta   90.00
_cell.angle_gamma   90.00
#
_symmetry.space_group_name_H-M   'P 1'
#
loop_
_entity.id
_entity.type
_entity.pdbx_description
1 polymer ?
#
loop_
_entity_poly.entity_id
_entity_poly.type
_entity_poly.pdbx_seq_one_letter_code
_entity_poly.pdbx_strand_id
1 'polypeptide(L)' 'MLASNIIATLAVLVPFAAAQCLQRTKPCSPAYVCDRVSGNSVCGTTESASACRTTLVVEEDRGAVTCHCCKR' A
#
# COMPACT_ATOMS: atom_id res chain seq x y z
N MET A 1 -21.40 -33.01 -2.50
CA MET A 1 -21.79 -31.62 -2.16
C MET A 1 -21.28 -31.33 -0.76
N LEU A 2 -20.14 -30.67 -0.64
CA LEU A 2 -19.58 -30.25 0.66
C LEU A 2 -19.53 -28.73 0.65
N ALA A 3 -20.49 -28.16 1.36
CA ALA A 3 -20.62 -26.74 1.61
C ALA A 3 -19.53 -26.25 2.56
N SER A 4 -19.38 -24.93 2.56
CA SER A 4 -18.85 -24.14 3.68
C SER A 4 -17.35 -24.18 3.90
N ASN A 5 -16.67 -23.23 3.25
CA ASN A 5 -15.55 -22.51 3.87
C ASN A 5 -15.73 -21.02 3.63
N ILE A 6 -16.71 -20.46 4.32
CA ILE A 6 -16.74 -19.04 4.67
C ILE A 6 -15.89 -18.99 5.94
N ILE A 7 -14.76 -18.27 5.97
CA ILE A 7 -14.22 -17.60 7.17
C ILE A 7 -13.04 -16.69 6.75
N ALA A 8 -13.27 -15.40 6.98
CA ALA A 8 -12.30 -14.39 7.40
C ALA A 8 -11.15 -14.01 6.46
N THR A 9 -11.46 -13.30 5.37
CA THR A 9 -10.65 -12.10 5.10
C THR A 9 -11.21 -10.95 5.94
N LEU A 10 -10.70 -10.87 7.17
CA LEU A 10 -10.70 -9.67 8.01
C LEU A 10 -9.91 -8.57 7.28
N ALA A 11 -10.49 -8.00 6.22
CA ALA A 11 -10.07 -6.70 5.74
C ALA A 11 -10.65 -5.68 6.73
N VAL A 12 -9.84 -5.40 7.75
CA VAL A 12 -10.04 -4.38 8.78
C VAL A 12 -10.69 -3.14 8.15
N LEU A 13 -11.99 -2.98 8.39
CA LEU A 13 -12.71 -1.72 8.21
C LEU A 13 -12.21 -0.79 9.32
N VAL A 14 -11.03 -0.19 9.10
CA VAL A 14 -10.48 0.87 9.95
C VAL A 14 -11.51 2.01 9.95
N PRO A 15 -11.92 2.53 11.12
CA PRO A 15 -12.99 3.52 11.21
C PRO A 15 -12.62 4.78 10.41
N PHE A 16 -13.47 5.09 9.43
CA PHE A 16 -13.41 6.24 8.51
C PHE A 16 -13.69 7.60 9.22
N ALA A 17 -13.17 7.84 10.42
CA ALA A 17 -13.55 9.03 11.19
C ALA A 17 -12.46 9.75 12.00
N ALA A 18 -11.22 9.25 12.12
CA ALA A 18 -10.27 9.89 13.05
C ALA A 18 -8.77 9.85 12.68
N ALA A 19 -8.38 9.44 11.47
CA ALA A 19 -6.99 9.56 11.04
C ALA A 19 -6.94 10.37 9.75
N GLN A 20 -6.36 11.55 9.84
CA GLN A 20 -6.01 12.39 8.71
C GLN A 20 -5.00 11.68 7.77
N CYS A 21 -4.59 10.45 8.10
CA CYS A 21 -3.57 9.68 7.44
C CYS A 21 -3.96 8.21 7.24
N LEU A 22 -3.65 7.67 6.07
CA LEU A 22 -3.88 6.29 5.67
C LEU A 22 -2.56 5.66 5.19
N GLN A 23 -2.27 4.44 5.62
CA GLN A 23 -1.20 3.67 5.01
C GLN A 23 -1.65 3.14 3.65
N ARG A 24 -0.94 3.49 2.59
CA ARG A 24 -1.19 3.00 1.22
C ARG A 24 -0.01 2.22 0.72
N THR A 25 -0.30 1.12 0.02
CA THR A 25 0.70 0.27 -0.63
C THR A 25 0.42 0.26 -2.12
N LYS A 26 1.45 0.49 -2.93
CA LYS A 26 1.39 0.42 -4.38
C LYS A 26 2.33 -0.66 -4.89
N PRO A 27 1.82 -1.70 -5.58
CA PRO A 27 2.67 -2.68 -6.23
C PRO A 27 3.42 -2.03 -7.40
N CYS A 28 4.61 -2.52 -7.68
CA CYS A 28 5.46 -2.05 -8.75
C CYS A 28 6.27 -3.23 -9.34
N SER A 29 6.52 -3.15 -10.63
CA SER A 29 7.39 -4.05 -11.38
C SER A 29 7.73 -3.35 -12.70
N PRO A 30 8.97 -3.43 -13.21
CA PRO A 30 10.15 -4.13 -12.67
C PRO A 30 10.75 -3.47 -11.41
N ALA A 31 11.72 -4.10 -10.75
CA ALA A 31 12.39 -3.62 -9.52
C ALA A 31 12.96 -2.20 -9.69
N TYR A 32 13.52 -1.90 -10.85
CA TYR A 32 13.97 -0.55 -11.19
C TYR A 32 12.85 0.51 -11.14
N VAL A 33 11.63 0.14 -11.53
CA VAL A 33 10.46 1.03 -11.42
C VAL A 33 10.05 1.17 -9.96
N CYS A 34 10.16 0.12 -9.14
CA CYS A 34 9.91 0.22 -7.70
C CYS A 34 10.82 1.25 -7.01
N ASP A 35 12.11 1.30 -7.36
CA ASP A 35 13.03 2.32 -6.82
C ASP A 35 12.69 3.75 -7.27
N ARG A 36 11.99 3.88 -8.40
CA ARG A 36 11.53 5.18 -8.93
C ARG A 36 10.18 5.62 -8.34
N VAL A 37 9.42 4.72 -7.72
CA VAL A 37 8.11 5.04 -7.14
C VAL A 37 8.31 5.85 -5.85
N SER A 38 7.87 7.10 -5.89
CA SER A 38 7.96 8.04 -4.76
C SER A 38 6.65 8.13 -3.97
N GLY A 39 6.70 8.82 -2.82
CA GLY A 39 5.54 9.03 -1.95
C GLY A 39 4.31 9.62 -2.66
N ASN A 40 4.48 10.59 -3.56
CA ASN A 40 3.39 11.17 -4.37
C ASN A 40 2.81 10.21 -5.43
N SER A 41 3.48 9.11 -5.73
CA SER A 41 2.98 8.08 -6.63
C SER A 41 2.12 7.05 -5.90
N VAL A 42 2.34 6.92 -4.59
CA VAL A 42 1.63 6.01 -3.66
C VAL A 42 0.47 6.73 -2.98
N CYS A 43 0.70 7.97 -2.57
CA CYS A 43 -0.29 8.92 -2.07
C CYS A 43 -0.85 9.75 -3.24
N GLY A 44 -2.03 10.33 -3.08
CA GLY A 44 -2.59 11.27 -4.05
C GLY A 44 -1.88 12.63 -4.03
N THR A 45 -2.12 13.47 -5.03
CA THR A 45 -1.52 14.81 -5.14
C THR A 45 -1.97 15.78 -4.04
N THR A 46 -3.08 15.48 -3.38
CA THR A 46 -3.65 16.25 -2.25
C THR A 46 -3.23 15.69 -0.88
N GLU A 47 -2.32 14.71 -0.86
CA GLU A 47 -1.85 14.05 0.35
C GLU A 47 -0.33 14.26 0.53
N SER A 48 0.12 14.40 1.78
CA SER A 48 1.51 14.38 2.18
C SER A 48 1.94 12.95 2.47
N ALA A 49 2.97 12.47 1.78
CA ALA A 49 3.56 11.16 2.02
C ALA A 49 4.64 11.24 3.11
N SER A 50 4.62 10.29 4.05
CA SER A 50 5.62 10.14 5.11
C SER A 50 5.88 8.67 5.39
N ALA A 51 6.99 8.35 6.05
CA ALA A 51 7.37 6.98 6.44
C ALA A 51 7.28 5.94 5.29
N CYS A 52 7.64 6.33 4.06
CA CYS A 52 7.63 5.45 2.92
C CYS A 52 8.71 4.37 3.04
N ARG A 53 8.34 3.10 2.79
CA ARG A 53 9.24 1.95 2.75
C ARG A 53 9.00 1.14 1.48
N THR A 54 10.09 0.74 0.86
CA THR A 54 10.09 -0.11 -0.33
C THR A 54 10.40 -1.54 0.07
N THR A 55 9.63 -2.49 -0.47
CA THR A 55 9.88 -3.93 -0.34
C THR A 55 10.15 -4.48 -1.74
N LEU A 56 11.32 -5.06 -1.96
CA LEU A 56 11.73 -5.64 -3.24
C LEU A 56 11.88 -7.14 -3.11
N VAL A 57 11.41 -7.87 -4.11
CA VAL A 57 11.65 -9.31 -4.31
C VAL A 57 12.48 -9.44 -5.59
N VAL A 58 13.80 -9.49 -5.41
CA VAL A 58 14.78 -9.41 -6.51
C VAL A 58 14.68 -10.61 -7.45
N GLU A 59 14.40 -11.80 -6.93
CA GLU A 59 14.26 -13.03 -7.73
C GLU A 59 13.08 -12.98 -8.72
N GLU A 60 12.02 -12.24 -8.39
CA GLU A 60 10.81 -12.15 -9.22
C GLU A 60 10.67 -10.80 -9.95
N ASP A 61 11.64 -9.89 -9.81
CA ASP A 61 11.61 -8.53 -10.37
C ASP A 61 10.31 -7.76 -10.01
N ARG A 62 9.87 -7.94 -8.77
CA ARG A 62 8.64 -7.37 -8.21
C ARG A 62 8.92 -6.60 -6.94
N GLY A 63 8.02 -5.70 -6.59
CA GLY A 63 8.05 -5.05 -5.30
C GLY A 63 6.79 -4.27 -5.00
N ALA A 64 6.83 -3.57 -3.88
CA ALA A 64 5.79 -2.64 -3.47
C ALA A 64 6.39 -1.50 -2.66
N VAL A 65 5.78 -0.32 -2.78
CA VAL A 65 6.10 0.82 -1.91
C VAL A 65 4.91 1.08 -1.00
N THR A 66 5.16 1.14 0.30
CA THR A 66 4.16 1.45 1.32
C THR A 66 4.47 2.78 1.96
N CYS A 67 3.51 3.70 1.98
CA CYS A 67 3.66 5.04 2.54
C CYS A 67 2.52 5.36 3.51
N HIS A 68 2.80 6.25 4.47
CA HIS A 68 1.79 6.88 5.31
C HIS A 68 1.34 8.20 4.65
N CYS A 69 0.13 8.20 4.10
CA CYS A 69 -0.43 9.30 3.31
C CYS A 69 -1.41 10.11 4.14
N CYS A 70 -1.08 11.35 4.47
CA CYS A 70 -1.92 12.28 5.23
C CYS A 70 -2.60 13.31 4.33
N LYS A 71 -3.86 13.69 4.57
CA LYS A 71 -4.42 14.88 3.93
C LYS A 71 -3.58 16.11 4.31
N ARG A 72 -3.29 16.92 3.30
CA ARG A 72 -2.56 18.18 3.47
C ARG A 72 -3.49 19.31 3.92
#